data_AF-C0DXS1-F1
#
_entry.id   AF-C0DXS1-F1
#
_cell.length_a   1.000
_cell.length_b   1.000
_cell.length_c   1.000
_cell.angle_alpha   90.00
_cell.angle_beta   90.00
_cell.angle_gamma   90.00
#
_symmetry.space_group_name_H-M   'P 1'
#
loop_
_entity.id
_entity.type
_entity.pdbx_description
1 polymer ?
#
loop_
_entity_poly.entity_id
_entity_poly.type
_entity_poly.pdbx_seq_one_letter_code
_entity_poly.pdbx_strand_id
1 'polypeptide(L)'
;EIIDRIHQDNGYLFLNSHGKPLTRDSLGRQFLELRKTVMQQRPELAEELSNFQFRDLRAKAATDIYLSADTRSASDQLGHTSEQMTKTYIRRGKILKPLK
;
A
#
# COMPACT_ATOMS: atom_id res chain seq x y z
N GLU A 1 17.53 -12.35 5.96
CA GLU A 1 16.23 -12.34 5.25
C GLU A 1 15.14 -11.68 6.10
N ILE A 2 13.91 -11.50 5.57
CA ILE A 2 12.79 -10.91 6.35
C ILE A 2 12.46 -11.75 7.59
N ILE A 3 12.75 -13.04 7.55
CA ILE A 3 12.59 -14.01 8.64
C ILE A 3 13.49 -13.66 9.84
N ASP A 4 14.69 -13.16 9.60
CA ASP A 4 15.64 -12.79 10.67
C ASP A 4 15.22 -11.52 11.43
N ARG A 5 14.21 -10.79 10.92
CA ARG A 5 13.67 -9.56 11.53
C ARG A 5 12.47 -9.82 12.43
N ILE A 6 12.02 -11.08 12.53
CA ILE A 6 10.92 -11.47 13.41
C ILE A 6 11.37 -11.33 14.87
N HIS A 7 10.56 -10.65 15.68
CA HIS A 7 10.86 -10.47 17.09
C HIS A 7 10.72 -11.80 17.84
N GLN A 8 11.79 -12.26 18.49
CA GLN A 8 11.84 -13.60 19.11
C GLN A 8 10.79 -13.80 20.20
N ASP A 9 10.46 -12.74 20.95
CA ASP A 9 9.54 -12.84 22.09
C ASP A 9 8.06 -13.04 21.72
N ASN A 10 7.64 -12.60 20.53
CA ASN A 10 6.22 -12.60 20.16
C ASN A 10 5.94 -13.13 18.74
N GLY A 11 6.97 -13.36 17.92
CA GLY A 11 6.84 -13.90 16.57
C GLY A 11 6.34 -12.90 15.52
N TYR A 12 6.28 -11.60 15.83
CA TYR A 12 5.81 -10.58 14.89
C TYR A 12 6.96 -9.79 14.27
N LEU A 13 6.82 -9.48 12.99
CA LEU A 13 7.77 -8.67 12.22
C LEU A 13 7.58 -7.16 12.45
N PHE A 14 6.33 -6.71 12.58
CA PHE A 14 5.99 -5.29 12.73
C PHE A 14 5.41 -5.03 14.10
N LEU A 15 6.06 -4.15 14.85
CA LEU A 15 5.65 -3.73 16.18
C LEU A 15 5.31 -2.24 16.20
N ASN A 16 4.43 -1.85 17.11
CA ASN A 16 4.19 -0.45 17.43
C ASN A 16 5.26 0.08 18.40
N SER A 17 5.18 1.37 18.75
CA SER A 17 6.12 2.05 19.67
C SER A 17 6.17 1.45 21.08
N HIS A 18 5.22 0.60 21.45
CA HIS A 18 5.15 -0.08 22.75
C HIS A 18 5.62 -1.55 22.65
N GLY A 19 6.22 -1.96 21.53
CA GLY A 19 6.69 -3.33 21.30
C GLY A 19 5.58 -4.36 21.09
N LYS A 20 4.34 -3.92 20.88
CA LYS A 20 3.19 -4.81 20.62
C LYS A 20 2.99 -4.99 19.10
N PRO A 21 2.40 -6.11 18.65
CA PRO A 21 2.13 -6.35 17.24
C PRO A 21 1.33 -5.21 16.61
N LEU A 22 1.72 -4.82 15.40
CA LEU A 22 0.99 -3.82 14.64
C LEU A 22 -0.38 -4.37 14.24
N THR A 23 -1.45 -3.76 14.74
CA THR A 23 -2.83 -4.17 14.43
C THR A 23 -3.37 -3.39 13.24
N ARG A 24 -4.39 -3.94 12.56
CA ARG A 24 -5.11 -3.28 11.47
C ARG A 24 -5.59 -1.88 11.87
N ASP A 25 -6.14 -1.74 13.06
CA ASP A 25 -6.68 -0.48 13.55
C ASP A 25 -5.58 0.55 13.82
N SER A 26 -4.45 0.12 14.40
CA SER A 26 -3.31 1.00 14.64
C SER A 26 -2.72 1.53 13.33
N LEU A 27 -2.55 0.66 12.33
CA LEU A 27 -2.07 1.02 11.00
C LEU A 27 -3.05 1.95 10.28
N GLY A 28 -4.35 1.66 10.38
CA GLY A 28 -5.40 2.50 9.80
C GLY A 28 -5.40 3.92 10.39
N ARG A 29 -5.28 4.05 11.71
CA ARG A 29 -5.18 5.37 12.38
C ARG A 29 -3.92 6.13 11.95
N GLN A 30 -2.77 5.47 11.94
CA GLN A 30 -1.52 6.08 11.51
C GLN A 30 -1.60 6.60 10.07
N PHE A 31 -2.22 5.83 9.16
CA PHE A 31 -2.46 6.28 7.79
C PHE A 31 -3.35 7.53 7.73
N LEU A 32 -4.46 7.58 8.49
CA LEU A 32 -5.37 8.73 8.50
C LEU A 32 -4.69 10.00 9.00
N GLU A 33 -3.90 9.90 10.07
CA GLU A 33 -3.13 11.03 10.62
C GLU A 33 -2.06 11.52 9.64
N LEU A 34 -1.33 10.58 9.00
CA LEU A 34 -0.37 10.92 7.95
C LEU A 34 -1.06 11.63 6.78
N ARG A 35 -2.17 11.08 6.29
CA ARG A 35 -2.94 11.65 5.18
C ARG A 35 -3.39 13.07 5.49
N LYS A 36 -3.92 13.31 6.70
CA LYS A 36 -4.31 14.65 7.17
C LYS A 36 -3.13 15.61 7.20
N THR A 37 -1.98 15.15 7.71
CA THR A 37 -0.75 15.96 7.77
C THR A 37 -0.26 16.35 6.37
N VAL A 38 -0.23 15.39 5.44
CA VAL A 38 0.19 15.66 4.05
C VAL A 38 -0.79 16.60 3.34
N MET A 39 -2.10 16.46 3.57
CA MET A 39 -3.10 17.41 3.03
C MET A 39 -2.86 18.85 3.50
N GLN A 40 -2.43 19.04 4.75
CA GLN A 40 -2.09 20.37 5.28
C GLN A 40 -0.80 20.92 4.67
N GLN A 41 0.20 20.05 4.45
CA GLN A 41 1.48 20.43 3.85
C GLN A 41 1.39 20.68 2.34
N ARG A 42 0.44 20.02 1.66
CA ARG A 42 0.22 20.08 0.21
C ARG A 42 -1.25 20.39 -0.10
N PRO A 43 -1.73 21.62 0.17
CA PRO A 43 -3.13 21.98 -0.03
C PRO A 43 -3.62 21.77 -1.47
N GLU A 44 -2.71 21.88 -2.45
CA GLU A 44 -3.02 21.65 -3.87
C GLU A 44 -3.36 20.19 -4.20
N LEU A 45 -2.99 19.25 -3.33
CA LEU A 45 -3.32 17.82 -3.45
C LEU A 45 -4.42 17.40 -2.48
N ALA A 46 -4.98 18.31 -1.68
CA ALA A 46 -5.86 17.94 -0.58
C ALA A 46 -7.12 17.18 -1.03
N GLU A 47 -7.71 17.57 -2.16
CA GLU A 47 -8.87 16.88 -2.73
C GLU A 47 -8.53 15.45 -3.15
N GLU A 48 -7.44 15.25 -3.90
CA GLU A 48 -6.98 13.93 -4.33
C GLU A 48 -6.63 13.03 -3.13
N LEU A 49 -5.90 13.58 -2.15
CA LEU A 49 -5.52 12.88 -0.93
C LEU A 49 -6.72 12.53 -0.05
N SER A 50 -7.78 13.35 -0.06
CA SER A 50 -9.00 13.03 0.71
C SER A 50 -9.70 11.77 0.20
N ASN A 51 -9.62 11.53 -1.11
CA ASN A 51 -10.16 10.35 -1.79
C ASN A 51 -9.21 9.15 -1.72
N PHE A 52 -7.92 9.37 -1.47
CA PHE A 52 -6.90 8.32 -1.37
C PHE A 52 -7.09 7.46 -0.11
N GLN A 53 -7.20 6.15 -0.30
CA GLN A 53 -7.36 5.16 0.78
C GLN A 53 -6.13 4.28 0.91
N PHE A 54 -5.86 3.74 2.11
CA PHE A 54 -4.68 2.88 2.34
C PHE A 54 -4.62 1.67 1.40
N ARG A 55 -5.79 1.09 1.06
CA ARG A 55 -5.90 -0.04 0.11
C ARG A 55 -5.48 0.32 -1.32
N ASP A 56 -5.43 1.59 -1.68
CA ASP A 56 -5.03 2.03 -3.01
C ASP A 56 -3.55 1.77 -3.27
N LEU A 57 -2.72 1.63 -2.22
CA LEU A 57 -1.34 1.18 -2.34
C LEU A 57 -1.24 -0.22 -2.97
N ARG A 58 -2.18 -1.12 -2.65
CA ARG A 58 -2.25 -2.47 -3.26
C ARG A 58 -2.55 -2.38 -4.75
N ALA A 59 -3.50 -1.53 -5.14
CA ALA A 59 -3.84 -1.30 -6.55
C ALA A 59 -2.68 -0.65 -7.32
N LYS A 60 -1.99 0.32 -6.69
CA LYS A 60 -0.80 0.96 -7.26
C LYS A 60 0.33 -0.04 -7.49
N ALA A 61 0.64 -0.89 -6.50
CA ALA A 61 1.66 -1.92 -6.63
C ALA A 61 1.38 -2.90 -7.79
N ALA A 62 0.13 -3.34 -7.92
CA ALA A 62 -0.27 -4.19 -9.06
C ALA A 62 -0.17 -3.47 -10.41
N THR A 63 -0.57 -2.20 -10.45
CA THR A 63 -0.47 -1.38 -11.66
C THR A 63 1.00 -1.19 -12.07
N ASP A 64 1.90 -0.93 -11.11
CA ASP A 64 3.33 -0.75 -11.39
C ASP A 64 3.95 -2.02 -11.97
N ILE A 65 3.64 -3.18 -11.39
CA ILE A 65 4.11 -4.47 -11.92
C ILE A 65 3.55 -4.70 -13.32
N TYR A 66 2.24 -4.50 -13.51
CA TYR A 66 1.61 -4.64 -14.82
C TYR A 66 2.27 -3.75 -15.88
N LEU A 67 2.60 -2.50 -15.55
CA LEU A 67 3.25 -1.57 -16.47
C LEU A 67 4.71 -1.97 -16.78
N SER A 68 5.39 -2.66 -15.86
CA SER A 68 6.77 -3.13 -16.04
C SER A 68 6.90 -4.53 -16.65
N ALA A 69 5.84 -5.34 -16.55
CA ALA A 69 5.81 -6.74 -16.93
C ALA A 69 4.45 -7.08 -17.56
N ASP A 70 3.60 -7.86 -16.88
CA ASP A 70 2.32 -8.32 -17.40
C ASP A 70 1.25 -8.51 -16.31
N THR A 71 0.04 -8.88 -16.75
CA THR A 71 -1.11 -9.12 -15.86
C THR A 71 -0.87 -10.32 -14.92
N ARG A 72 -0.12 -11.33 -15.39
CA ARG A 72 0.18 -12.54 -14.62
C ARG A 72 1.05 -12.22 -13.41
N SER A 73 2.14 -11.49 -13.62
CA SER A 73 3.06 -11.03 -12.58
C SER A 73 2.35 -10.15 -11.56
N ALA A 74 1.47 -9.26 -12.02
CA ALA A 74 0.63 -8.46 -11.12
C ALA A 74 -0.35 -9.32 -10.32
N SER A 75 -0.89 -10.39 -10.91
CA SER A 75 -1.79 -11.35 -10.24
C SER A 75 -1.06 -12.14 -9.15
N ASP A 76 0.15 -12.59 -9.45
CA ASP A 76 1.00 -13.34 -8.51
C ASP A 76 1.40 -12.43 -7.33
N GLN A 77 1.76 -11.16 -7.57
CA GLN A 77 2.01 -10.19 -6.49
C GLN A 77 0.80 -9.98 -5.57
N LEU A 78 -0.40 -9.93 -6.14
CA LEU A 78 -1.61 -9.74 -5.35
C LEU A 78 -2.08 -11.03 -4.65
N GLY A 79 -1.55 -12.18 -5.04
CA GLY A 79 -2.01 -13.49 -4.57
C GLY A 79 -3.44 -13.81 -5.04
N HIS A 80 -3.79 -13.40 -6.26
CA HIS A 80 -5.10 -13.72 -6.84
C HIS A 80 -5.10 -15.05 -7.58
N THR A 81 -6.21 -15.78 -7.51
CA THR A 81 -6.40 -17.08 -8.18
C THR A 81 -6.60 -16.96 -9.69
N SER A 82 -6.93 -15.77 -10.20
CA SER A 82 -7.06 -15.51 -11.64
C SER A 82 -6.67 -14.08 -12.03
N GLU A 83 -6.15 -13.92 -13.24
CA GLU A 83 -5.83 -12.61 -13.81
C GLU A 83 -7.05 -11.70 -13.97
N GLN A 84 -8.24 -12.28 -14.11
CA GLN A 84 -9.48 -11.51 -14.24
C GLN A 84 -9.77 -10.69 -12.98
N MET A 85 -9.48 -11.22 -11.78
CA MET A 85 -9.60 -10.47 -10.53
C MET A 85 -8.62 -9.29 -10.47
N THR A 86 -7.41 -9.50 -10.99
CA THR A 86 -6.34 -8.50 -11.00
C THR A 86 -6.67 -7.30 -11.88
N LYS A 87 -7.43 -7.48 -12.95
CA LYS A 87 -7.86 -6.37 -13.83
C LYS A 87 -8.61 -5.26 -13.09
N THR A 88 -9.34 -5.56 -12.02
CA THR A 88 -10.02 -4.53 -11.19
C THR A 88 -9.02 -3.64 -10.42
N TYR A 89 -7.79 -4.11 -10.21
CA TYR A 89 -6.74 -3.39 -9.48
C TYR A 89 -5.80 -2.60 -10.41
N ILE A 90 -5.76 -2.94 -11.70
CA ILE A 90 -4.93 -2.25 -12.69
C ILE A 90 -5.60 -0.93 -13.09
N ARG A 91 -4.96 0.18 -12.74
CA ARG A 91 -5.43 1.53 -13.11
C ARG A 91 -4.86 1.91 -14.49
N ARG A 92 -5.72 2.00 -15.50
CA ARG A 92 -5.35 2.37 -16.88
C ARG A 92 -5.28 3.88 -17.14
N GLY A 93 -5.21 4.70 -16.08
CA GLY A 93 -5.10 6.15 -16.18
C GLY A 93 -3.70 6.64 -16.60
N LYS A 94 -3.53 7.95 -16.66
CA LYS A 94 -2.24 8.58 -17.03
C LYS A 94 -1.14 8.11 -16.07
N ILE A 95 -0.06 7.57 -16.62
CA ILE A 95 1.09 7.10 -15.85
C ILE A 95 1.74 8.31 -15.17
N LEU A 96 1.67 8.36 -13.84
CA LEU A 96 2.40 9.33 -13.03
C LEU A 96 3.79 8.79 -12.74
N LYS A 97 4.84 9.54 -13.09
CA LYS A 97 6.21 9.20 -12.71
C LYS A 97 6.35 9.33 -11.19
N PRO A 98 7.17 8.49 -10.52
CA PRO A 98 7.47 8.68 -9.11
C PRO A 98 7.94 10.10 -8.84
N LEU A 99 7.40 10.72 -7.79
CA LEU A 99 7.94 11.99 -7.30
C LEU A 99 9.37 11.72 -6.82
N LYS A 100 10.32 12.56 -7.26
CA LYS A 100 11.72 12.52 -6.82
C LYS A 100 11.85 13.00 -5.39
#